data_AF-A0A834RA24-F1
#
_entry.id   AF-A0A834RA24-F1
#
_cell.length_a   1.000
_cell.length_b   1.000
_cell.length_c   1.000
_cell.angle_alpha   90.00
_cell.angle_beta   90.00
_cell.angle_gamma   90.00
#
_symmetry.space_group_name_H-M   'P 1'
#
loop_
_entity.id
_entity.type
_entity.pdbx_description
1 polymer ?
#
loop_
_entity_poly.entity_id
_entity_poly.type
_entity_poly.pdbx_seq_one_letter_code
_entity_poly.pdbx_strand_id
1 'polypeptide(L)'
;MHPLFNEVLGKKDLSRAGELFAIDDRSIVKDISELLTTIKRICNSSNYVNQHNDQSVVEICLTRIISAIRDTNTIEDHARALITLLECCLLYNLKPTGKDQDPPHAKIASEVISFIFLVQNDKII
;
A
#
# COMPACT_ATOMS: atom_id res chain seq x y z
N MET A 1 -4.21 -10.06 11.03
CA MET A 1 -3.04 -9.16 10.87
C MET A 1 -1.75 -9.70 11.51
N HIS A 2 -0.74 -10.02 10.70
CA HIS A 2 0.61 -10.44 11.13
C HIS A 2 1.24 -9.48 12.16
N PRO A 3 1.91 -9.96 13.23
CA PRO A 3 2.41 -9.12 14.32
C PRO A 3 3.32 -7.97 13.88
N LEU A 4 4.23 -8.23 12.95
CA LEU A 4 5.14 -7.20 12.45
C LEU A 4 4.41 -6.11 11.65
N PHE A 5 3.35 -6.45 10.91
CA PHE A 5 2.51 -5.43 10.27
C PHE A 5 1.73 -4.62 11.30
N ASN A 6 1.25 -5.24 12.38
CA ASN A 6 0.59 -4.49 13.45
C ASN A 6 1.55 -3.50 14.13
N GLU A 7 2.83 -3.83 14.23
CA GLU A 7 3.86 -2.95 14.76
C GLU A 7 4.19 -1.81 13.78
N VAL A 8 4.52 -2.14 12.53
CA VAL A 8 4.92 -1.12 11.54
C VAL A 8 3.73 -0.27 11.10
N LEU A 9 2.62 -0.89 10.69
CA LEU A 9 1.45 -0.18 10.16
C LEU A 9 0.52 0.31 11.27
N GLY A 10 0.26 -0.53 12.28
CA GLY A 10 -0.69 -0.22 13.35
C GLY A 10 -0.13 0.78 14.37
N LYS A 11 1.13 0.62 14.77
CA LYS A 11 1.82 1.53 15.70
C LYS A 11 2.68 2.58 15.02
N LYS A 12 2.81 2.52 13.68
CA LYS A 12 3.59 3.46 12.87
C LYS A 12 5.08 3.45 13.21
N ASP A 13 5.59 2.29 13.60
CA ASP A 13 6.98 2.08 14.02
C ASP A 13 7.84 1.60 12.84
N LEU A 14 8.65 2.52 12.28
CA LEU A 14 9.54 2.21 11.16
C LEU A 14 10.83 1.49 11.56
N SER A 15 11.15 1.37 12.85
CA SER A 15 12.42 0.78 13.30
C SER A 15 12.64 -0.65 12.80
N ARG A 16 11.56 -1.37 12.52
CA ARG A 16 11.55 -2.76 12.07
C ARG A 16 10.95 -2.95 10.68
N ALA A 17 10.75 -1.87 9.92
CA ALA A 17 10.11 -1.95 8.61
C ALA A 17 10.88 -2.82 7.60
N GLY A 18 12.21 -2.89 7.71
CA GLY A 18 13.04 -3.77 6.89
C GLY A 18 12.76 -5.27 7.10
N GLU A 19 12.33 -5.66 8.30
CA GLU A 19 12.00 -7.06 8.62
C GLU A 19 10.74 -7.54 7.89
N LEU A 20 9.89 -6.61 7.39
CA LEU A 20 8.68 -6.96 6.64
C LEU A 20 9.00 -7.81 5.40
N PHE A 21 10.15 -7.57 4.76
CA PHE A 21 10.58 -8.27 3.56
C PHE A 21 11.14 -9.67 3.83
N ALA A 22 11.38 -10.04 5.09
CA ALA A 22 11.78 -11.38 5.48
C ALA A 22 10.58 -12.29 5.82
N ILE A 23 9.37 -11.74 5.93
CA ILE A 23 8.16 -12.51 6.19
C ILE A 23 7.80 -13.34 4.95
N ASP A 24 7.42 -14.61 5.14
CA ASP A 24 6.84 -15.46 4.08
C ASP A 24 5.52 -14.88 3.58
N ASP A 25 5.37 -14.69 2.26
CA ASP A 25 4.15 -14.16 1.63
C ASP A 25 2.89 -14.93 2.04
N ARG A 26 2.99 -16.26 2.18
CA ARG A 26 1.86 -17.12 2.55
C ARG A 26 1.34 -16.84 3.95
N SER A 27 2.18 -16.28 4.82
CA SER A 27 1.80 -15.94 6.19
C SER A 27 1.02 -14.63 6.30
N ILE A 28 1.07 -13.77 5.27
CA ILE A 28 0.38 -12.47 5.27
C ILE A 28 -0.75 -12.37 4.26
N VAL A 29 -0.80 -13.26 3.25
CA VAL A 29 -1.77 -13.18 2.15
C VAL A 29 -3.23 -13.07 2.63
N LYS A 30 -3.60 -13.82 3.67
CA LYS A 30 -4.96 -13.82 4.22
C LYS A 30 -5.34 -12.50 4.90
N ASP A 31 -4.35 -11.72 5.32
CA ASP A 31 -4.54 -10.44 6.02
C ASP A 31 -4.49 -9.24 5.05
N ILE A 32 -4.11 -9.43 3.79
CA ILE A 32 -3.81 -8.32 2.86
C ILE A 32 -4.99 -7.35 2.69
N SER A 33 -6.22 -7.85 2.56
CA SER A 33 -7.39 -6.99 2.42
C SER A 33 -7.63 -6.12 3.68
N GLU A 34 -7.32 -6.65 4.86
CA GLU A 34 -7.37 -5.92 6.14
C GLU A 34 -6.25 -4.87 6.23
N LEU A 35 -5.04 -5.22 5.78
CA LEU A 35 -3.90 -4.31 5.71
C LEU A 35 -4.17 -3.13 4.77
N LEU A 36 -4.70 -3.39 3.57
CA LEU A 36 -5.09 -2.34 2.61
C LEU A 36 -6.19 -1.44 3.17
N THR A 37 -7.14 -2.00 3.92
CA THR A 37 -8.16 -1.22 4.64
C THR A 37 -7.54 -0.31 5.70
N THR A 38 -6.50 -0.78 6.39
CA THR A 38 -5.76 0.02 7.37
C THR A 38 -4.96 1.14 6.69
N ILE A 39 -4.28 0.86 5.58
CA ILE A 39 -3.60 1.88 4.77
C ILE A 39 -4.59 2.95 4.33
N LYS A 40 -5.74 2.56 3.77
CA LYS A 40 -6.80 3.50 3.37
C LYS A 40 -7.21 4.41 4.53
N ARG A 41 -7.41 3.87 5.73
CA ARG A 41 -7.77 4.67 6.92
C ARG A 41 -6.71 5.70 7.28
N ILE A 42 -5.42 5.35 7.16
CA ILE A 42 -4.30 6.27 7.40
C ILE A 42 -4.29 7.37 6.34
N CYS A 43 -4.41 6.99 5.06
CA CYS A 43 -4.40 7.93 3.93
C CYS A 43 -5.58 8.89 3.94
N ASN A 44 -6.71 8.46 4.48
CA ASN A 44 -7.93 9.28 4.58
C ASN A 44 -7.90 10.27 5.77
N SER A 45 -6.84 10.25 6.58
CA SER A 45 -6.65 11.22 7.67
C SER A 45 -6.45 12.62 7.11
N SER A 46 -7.11 13.62 7.70
CA SER A 46 -6.99 15.03 7.30
C SER A 46 -5.56 15.56 7.40
N ASN A 47 -4.74 14.98 8.29
CA ASN A 47 -3.35 15.37 8.49
C ASN A 47 -2.35 14.55 7.68
N TYR A 48 -2.78 13.55 6.90
CA TYR A 48 -1.88 12.61 6.21
C TYR A 48 -0.81 13.32 5.36
N VAL A 49 -1.18 14.38 4.65
CA VAL A 49 -0.26 15.17 3.80
C VAL A 49 0.92 15.77 4.58
N ASN A 50 0.75 16.04 5.86
CA ASN A 50 1.78 16.64 6.72
C ASN A 50 2.46 15.62 7.65
N GLN A 51 2.05 14.35 7.63
CA GLN A 51 2.57 13.30 8.50
C GLN A 51 3.54 12.41 7.72
N HIS A 52 4.81 12.83 7.62
CA HIS A 52 5.84 12.09 6.88
C HIS A 52 6.03 10.65 7.38
N ASN A 53 5.95 10.41 8.69
CA ASN A 53 6.05 9.07 9.24
C ASN A 53 4.91 8.16 8.74
N ASP A 54 3.67 8.68 8.69
CA ASP A 54 2.53 7.94 8.17
C ASP A 54 2.72 7.62 6.67
N GLN A 55 3.25 8.57 5.91
CA GLN A 55 3.54 8.38 4.48
C GLN A 55 4.57 7.28 4.26
N SER A 56 5.70 7.32 4.98
CA SER A 56 6.73 6.29 4.87
C SER A 56 6.25 4.90 5.32
N VAL A 57 5.44 4.83 6.38
CA VAL A 57 4.80 3.58 6.83
C VAL A 57 3.85 3.03 5.76
N VAL A 58 3.04 3.89 5.15
CA VAL A 58 2.13 3.48 4.07
C VAL A 58 2.91 2.98 2.86
N GLU A 59 3.90 3.73 2.38
CA GLU A 59 4.73 3.38 1.22
C GLU A 59 5.39 2.01 1.42
N ILE A 60 6.13 1.81 2.53
CA ILE A 60 6.84 0.54 2.76
C ILE A 60 5.90 -0.66 2.92
N CYS A 61 4.77 -0.48 3.63
CA CYS A 61 3.79 -1.53 3.80
C CYS A 61 3.08 -1.86 2.47
N LEU A 62 2.76 -0.85 1.66
CA LEU A 62 2.10 -1.04 0.37
C LEU A 62 3.01 -1.79 -0.60
N THR A 63 4.28 -1.40 -0.72
CA THR A 63 5.27 -2.10 -1.55
C THR A 63 5.40 -3.57 -1.12
N ARG A 64 5.45 -3.85 0.19
CA ARG A 64 5.52 -5.22 0.70
C ARG A 64 4.27 -6.02 0.37
N ILE A 65 3.08 -5.44 0.58
CA ILE A 65 1.79 -6.06 0.28
C ILE A 65 1.70 -6.40 -1.21
N ILE A 66 2.00 -5.44 -2.09
CA ILE A 66 1.98 -5.64 -3.55
C ILE A 66 2.89 -6.79 -3.96
N SER A 67 4.10 -6.85 -3.40
CA SER A 67 5.03 -7.95 -3.66
C SER A 67 4.45 -9.30 -3.25
N ALA A 68 3.82 -9.39 -2.07
CA ALA A 68 3.16 -10.63 -1.65
C ALA A 68 2.04 -11.06 -2.60
N ILE A 69 1.15 -10.13 -2.98
CA ILE A 69 0.05 -10.43 -3.91
C ILE A 69 0.60 -10.99 -5.23
N ARG A 70 1.66 -10.37 -5.76
CA ARG A 70 2.32 -10.80 -7.01
C ARG A 70 2.87 -12.21 -6.86
N ASP A 71 3.67 -12.43 -5.83
CA ASP A 71 4.48 -13.63 -5.67
C ASP A 71 3.62 -14.83 -5.24
N THR A 72 2.43 -14.60 -4.66
CA THR A 72 1.40 -15.63 -4.42
C THR A 72 0.34 -15.73 -5.52
N ASN A 73 0.36 -14.85 -6.53
CA ASN A 73 -0.64 -14.77 -7.60
C ASN A 73 -2.09 -14.67 -7.10
N THR A 74 -2.34 -13.85 -6.06
CA THR A 74 -3.65 -13.73 -5.39
C THR A 74 -4.35 -12.38 -5.65
N ILE A 75 -4.06 -11.73 -6.79
CA ILE A 75 -4.65 -10.42 -7.10
C ILE A 75 -6.19 -10.45 -7.08
N GLU A 76 -6.81 -11.54 -7.52
CA GLU A 76 -8.27 -11.66 -7.60
C GLU A 76 -8.93 -11.62 -6.20
N ASP A 77 -8.25 -12.14 -5.18
CA ASP A 77 -8.72 -12.13 -3.79
C ASP A 77 -8.66 -10.72 -3.16
N HIS A 78 -7.80 -9.85 -3.69
CA HIS A 78 -7.46 -8.55 -3.10
C HIS A 78 -7.80 -7.34 -4.00
N ALA A 79 -8.21 -7.57 -5.24
CA ALA A 79 -8.48 -6.54 -6.24
C ALA A 79 -9.47 -5.49 -5.73
N ARG A 80 -10.54 -5.93 -5.05
CA ARG A 80 -11.54 -5.02 -4.48
C ARG A 80 -10.93 -4.04 -3.47
N ALA A 81 -10.04 -4.52 -2.60
CA ALA A 81 -9.39 -3.69 -1.61
C ALA A 81 -8.39 -2.70 -2.24
N LEU A 82 -7.65 -3.13 -3.28
CA LEU A 82 -6.76 -2.26 -4.06
C LEU A 82 -7.55 -1.13 -4.76
N ILE A 83 -8.65 -1.47 -5.43
CA ILE A 83 -9.51 -0.48 -6.09
C ILE A 83 -10.10 0.50 -5.07
N THR A 84 -10.56 0.02 -3.91
CA THR A 84 -11.08 0.90 -2.87
C THR A 84 -10.02 1.82 -2.24
N LEU A 85 -8.75 1.39 -2.18
CA LEU A 85 -7.64 2.27 -1.81
C LEU A 85 -7.39 3.33 -2.89
N LEU A 86 -7.41 2.93 -4.16
CA LEU A 86 -7.24 3.85 -5.30
C LEU A 86 -8.35 4.90 -5.34
N GLU A 87 -9.61 4.48 -5.24
CA GLU A 87 -10.78 5.38 -5.15
C GLU A 87 -10.61 6.41 -4.02
N CYS A 88 -10.09 5.99 -2.87
CA CYS A 88 -9.81 6.91 -1.76
C CYS A 88 -8.75 7.95 -2.12
N CYS A 89 -7.69 7.56 -2.83
CA CYS A 89 -6.65 8.49 -3.26
C CYS A 89 -7.17 9.52 -4.28
N LEU A 90 -8.06 9.10 -5.18
CA LEU A 90 -8.67 9.97 -6.19
C LEU A 90 -9.58 11.08 -5.61
N LEU A 91 -9.94 11.00 -4.33
CA LEU A 91 -10.66 12.07 -3.62
C LEU A 91 -9.76 13.26 -3.26
N TYR A 92 -8.44 13.11 -3.36
CA TYR A 92 -7.46 14.13 -3.00
C TYR A 92 -6.82 14.75 -4.25
N ASN A 93 -6.23 15.93 -4.07
CA ASN A 93 -5.51 16.60 -5.16
C ASN A 93 -4.24 15.82 -5.52
N LEU A 94 -4.22 15.25 -6.72
CA LEU A 94 -3.08 14.49 -7.24
C LEU A 94 -2.08 15.34 -8.02
N LYS A 95 -2.34 16.63 -8.19
CA LYS A 95 -1.42 17.52 -8.90
C LYS A 95 -0.17 17.78 -8.03
N PRO A 96 1.03 17.76 -8.62
CA PRO A 96 2.26 18.18 -7.93
C PRO A 96 2.10 19.57 -7.32
N THR A 97 2.54 19.74 -6.07
CA THR A 97 2.45 21.01 -5.34
C THR A 97 3.71 21.87 -5.46
N GLY A 98 4.74 21.40 -6.18
CA GLY A 98 6.01 22.09 -6.43
C GLY A 98 6.84 21.38 -7.50
N LYS A 99 8.12 21.77 -7.68
CA LYS A 99 9.05 21.05 -8.55
C LYS A 99 9.26 19.63 -8.00
N ASP A 100 8.75 18.65 -8.74
CA ASP A 100 9.07 17.21 -8.62
C ASP A 100 8.64 16.52 -7.31
N GLN A 101 7.68 17.06 -6.56
CA GLN A 101 7.06 16.36 -5.44
C GLN A 101 5.61 16.02 -5.75
N ASP A 102 5.38 14.74 -6.07
CA ASP A 102 4.05 14.18 -6.14
C ASP A 102 3.43 14.16 -4.73
N PRO A 103 2.15 14.56 -4.59
CA PRO A 103 1.45 14.45 -3.32
C PRO A 103 1.39 12.97 -2.90
N PRO A 104 1.32 12.68 -1.59
CA PRO A 104 1.43 11.31 -1.11
C PRO A 104 0.33 10.38 -1.65
N HIS A 105 -0.88 10.91 -1.90
CA HIS A 105 -1.95 10.16 -2.55
C HIS A 105 -1.65 9.83 -4.02
N ALA A 106 -0.90 10.67 -4.75
CA ALA A 106 -0.51 10.39 -6.13
C ALA A 106 0.52 9.25 -6.20
N LYS A 107 1.45 9.19 -5.24
CA LYS A 107 2.41 8.08 -5.15
C LYS A 107 1.71 6.74 -4.93
N ILE A 108 0.77 6.68 -3.98
CA ILE A 108 -0.04 5.48 -3.72
C ILE A 108 -0.85 5.09 -4.95
N ALA A 109 -1.56 6.05 -5.55
CA ALA A 109 -2.38 5.81 -6.73
C ALA A 109 -1.54 5.27 -7.88
N SER A 110 -0.36 5.86 -8.12
CA SER A 110 0.56 5.41 -9.15
C SER A 110 1.06 3.98 -8.87
N GLU A 111 1.47 3.66 -7.65
CA GLU A 111 1.96 2.32 -7.30
C GLU A 111 0.86 1.26 -7.48
N VAL A 112 -0.37 1.53 -7.02
CA VAL A 112 -1.51 0.63 -7.17
C VAL A 112 -1.91 0.44 -8.64
N ILE A 113 -2.00 1.51 -9.42
CA ILE A 113 -2.33 1.45 -10.85
C ILE A 113 -1.24 0.67 -11.60
N SER A 114 0.03 1.02 -11.42
CA SER A 114 1.15 0.34 -12.06
C SER A 114 1.12 -1.15 -11.74
N PHE A 115 0.88 -1.53 -10.48
CA PHE A 115 0.76 -2.93 -10.12
C PHE A 115 -0.39 -3.65 -10.84
N ILE A 116 -1.60 -3.08 -10.83
CA ILE A 116 -2.76 -3.68 -11.49
C ILE A 116 -2.50 -3.89 -12.99
N PHE A 117 -1.90 -2.91 -13.68
CA PHE A 117 -1.58 -3.03 -15.10
C PHE A 117 -0.43 -4.00 -15.39
N LEU A 118 0.61 -4.03 -14.57
CA LEU A 118 1.74 -4.96 -14.75
C LEU A 118 1.28 -6.42 -14.61
N VAL A 119 0.45 -6.73 -13.61
CA VAL A 119 -0.10 -8.08 -13.43
C VAL A 119 -0.97 -8.52 -14.61
N GLN A 120 -1.70 -7.60 -15.25
CA GLN A 120 -2.47 -7.93 -16.46
C GLN A 120 -1.57 -8.29 -17.64
N ASN A 121 -0.41 -7.65 -17.78
CA ASN A 121 0.53 -7.97 -18.85
C ASN A 121 1.21 -9.33 -18.65
N ASP A 122 1.53 -9.70 -17.40
CA ASP A 122 2.14 -10.99 -17.10
C ASP A 122 1.19 -12.19 -17.32
N LYS A 123 -0.13 -11.98 -17.26
CA LYS A 123 -1.14 -13.02 -17.54
C LYS A 123 -1.42 -13.24 -19.04
N ILE A 124 -0.89 -12.40 -19.94
CA ILE A 124 -1.13 -12.46 -21.39
C ILE A 124 -0.02 -13.23 -22.14
N ILE A 125 1.00 -13.75 -21.44
CA ILE A 125 2.12 -14.51 -22.02
C ILE A 125 1.96 -16.01 -21.78
#